data_AF-A0A5K7ZYN0-F1
#
_entry.id   AF-A0A5K7ZYN0-F1
#
_cell.length_a   1.000
_cell.length_b   1.000
_cell.length_c   1.000
_cell.angle_alpha   90.00
_cell.angle_beta   90.00
_cell.angle_gamma   90.00
#
_symmetry.space_group_name_H-M   'P 1'
#
loop_
_entity.id
_entity.type
_entity.pdbx_description
1 polymer ?
#
loop_
_entity_poly.entity_id
_entity_poly.type
_entity_poly.pdbx_seq_one_letter_code
_entity_poly.pdbx_strand_id
1 'polypeptide(L)'
;MVFWDKIFDQVSAGYPDVTTDTALVDAITMWFVKNPEHFDVIVASNLFGDIITDLGAMLQGGMGFAAGANLNPEKQFPSMFEPIHGSAPKYAGKGIANPVATIESVRMMLEHLGELHAAQAIEKAIAQVLSGGEIKTKDMGGTHSTEQMGEAILGTLMAGN
;
A
#
# COMPACT_ATOMS: atom_id res chain seq x y z
N MET A 1 -1.35 -12.19 29.08
CA MET A 1 -1.52 -11.63 27.72
C MET A 1 -1.01 -12.71 26.77
N VAL A 2 -1.88 -13.60 26.29
CA VAL A 2 -1.47 -15.02 26.03
C VAL A 2 -2.04 -15.67 24.78
N PHE A 3 -3.13 -15.16 24.19
CA PHE A 3 -3.80 -15.88 23.10
C PHE A 3 -3.19 -15.60 21.74
N TRP A 4 -2.90 -14.33 21.42
CA TRP A 4 -2.26 -13.95 20.15
C TRP A 4 -0.92 -14.66 19.99
N ASP A 5 -0.02 -14.52 20.98
CA ASP A 5 1.31 -15.13 20.97
C ASP A 5 1.23 -16.65 20.86
N LYS A 6 0.31 -17.29 21.60
CA LYS A 6 0.08 -18.73 21.51
C LYS A 6 -0.32 -19.16 20.10
N ILE A 7 -1.24 -18.44 19.45
CA ILE A 7 -1.69 -18.78 18.09
C ILE A 7 -0.56 -18.54 17.09
N PHE A 8 0.20 -17.45 17.24
CA PHE A 8 1.35 -17.15 16.40
C PHE A 8 2.43 -18.25 16.51
N ASP A 9 2.77 -18.69 17.72
CA ASP A 9 3.71 -19.79 17.96
C ASP A 9 3.23 -21.10 17.33
N GLN A 10 1.93 -21.38 17.42
CA GLN A 10 1.32 -22.57 16.81
C GLN A 10 1.39 -22.55 15.28
N VAL A 11 1.11 -21.40 14.65
CA VAL A 11 1.16 -21.27 13.19
C VAL A 11 2.60 -21.27 12.68
N SER A 12 3.50 -20.52 13.33
CA SER A 12 4.91 -20.41 12.91
C SER A 12 5.67 -21.74 12.96
N ALA A 13 5.30 -22.66 13.85
CA ALA A 13 5.84 -24.01 13.86
C ALA A 13 5.64 -24.78 12.53
N GLY A 14 4.65 -24.38 11.71
CA GLY A 14 4.41 -24.92 10.37
C GLY A 14 5.28 -24.31 9.26
N TYR A 15 6.04 -23.25 9.54
CA TYR A 15 6.83 -22.47 8.57
C TYR A 15 8.26 -22.24 9.08
N PRO A 16 9.07 -23.30 9.26
CA PRO A 16 10.39 -23.21 9.88
C PRO A 16 11.44 -22.43 9.06
N ASP A 17 11.14 -22.16 7.79
CA ASP A 17 11.92 -21.37 6.85
C ASP A 17 11.69 -19.85 6.99
N VAL A 18 10.62 -19.44 7.70
CA VAL A 18 10.32 -18.03 7.99
C VAL A 18 10.90 -17.65 9.36
N THR A 19 11.80 -16.67 9.37
CA THR A 19 12.33 -16.12 10.65
C THR A 19 11.25 -15.31 11.33
N THR A 20 11.03 -15.55 12.62
CA THR A 20 10.01 -14.85 13.43
C THR A 20 10.64 -14.03 14.54
N ASP A 21 10.00 -12.90 14.85
CA ASP A 21 10.30 -12.06 16.02
C ASP A 21 9.00 -11.45 16.56
N THR A 22 8.99 -11.04 17.82
CA THR A 22 7.82 -10.44 18.48
C THR A 22 8.22 -9.20 19.25
N ALA A 23 7.40 -8.15 19.13
CA ALA A 23 7.62 -6.89 19.82
C ALA A 23 6.30 -6.25 20.23
N LEU A 24 6.35 -5.44 21.28
CA LEU A 24 5.21 -4.63 21.69
C LEU A 24 4.97 -3.50 20.68
N VAL A 25 3.71 -3.08 20.52
CA VAL A 25 3.32 -2.09 19.50
C VAL A 25 4.00 -0.73 19.66
N ASP A 26 4.29 -0.33 20.91
CA ASP A 26 5.05 0.88 21.21
C ASP A 26 6.50 0.79 20.73
N ALA A 27 7.15 -0.36 20.90
CA ALA A 27 8.48 -0.61 20.37
C ALA A 27 8.48 -0.66 18.83
N ILE A 28 7.50 -1.36 18.21
CA ILE A 28 7.36 -1.42 16.75
C ILE A 28 7.21 -0.02 16.17
N THR A 29 6.30 0.79 16.70
CA THR A 29 6.06 2.16 16.18
C THR A 29 7.29 3.05 16.33
N MET A 30 8.04 2.93 17.44
CA MET A 30 9.33 3.63 17.60
C MET A 30 10.37 3.17 16.57
N TRP A 31 10.50 1.86 16.34
CA TRP A 31 11.47 1.31 15.41
C TRP A 31 11.10 1.56 13.95
N PHE A 32 9.82 1.64 13.61
CA PHE A 32 9.34 2.03 12.29
C PHE A 32 9.86 3.43 11.92
N VAL A 33 9.87 4.36 12.87
CA VAL A 33 10.43 5.70 12.63
C VAL A 33 11.96 5.68 12.59
N LYS A 34 12.59 4.84 13.42
CA LYS A 34 14.04 4.84 13.59
C LYS A 34 14.78 4.12 12.45
N ASN A 35 14.36 2.89 12.15
CA ASN A 35 15.01 1.94 11.23
C ASN A 35 13.93 1.10 10.50
N PRO A 36 13.06 1.71 9.66
CA PRO A 36 11.97 1.00 8.98
C PRO A 36 12.45 -0.16 8.11
N GLU A 37 13.66 -0.09 7.56
CA GLU A 37 14.28 -1.10 6.71
C GLU A 37 14.56 -2.44 7.40
N HIS A 38 14.42 -2.50 8.74
CA HIS A 38 14.55 -3.73 9.50
C HIS A 38 13.35 -4.66 9.35
N PHE A 39 12.19 -4.13 8.94
CA PHE A 39 10.95 -4.89 8.83
C PHE A 39 10.75 -5.41 7.41
N ASP A 40 10.25 -6.64 7.32
CA ASP A 40 9.80 -7.27 6.07
C ASP A 40 8.27 -7.40 6.08
N VAL A 41 7.74 -8.34 6.88
CA VAL A 41 6.30 -8.56 7.07
C VAL A 41 5.92 -8.35 8.53
N ILE A 42 4.88 -7.54 8.77
CA ILE A 42 4.27 -7.37 10.09
C ILE A 42 2.88 -8.00 10.11
N VAL A 43 2.64 -8.87 11.09
CA VAL A 43 1.29 -9.35 11.43
C VAL A 43 0.84 -8.71 12.73
N ALA A 44 -0.34 -8.11 12.73
CA ALA A 44 -0.89 -7.40 13.88
C ALA A 44 -2.40 -7.63 13.99
N SER A 45 -2.94 -7.38 15.18
CA SER A 45 -4.38 -7.33 15.38
C SER A 45 -4.97 -6.11 14.66
N ASN A 46 -6.28 -6.09 14.41
CA ASN A 46 -6.95 -5.07 13.60
C ASN A 46 -6.54 -3.62 13.94
N LEU A 47 -6.70 -3.20 15.20
CA LEU A 47 -6.36 -1.84 15.63
C LEU A 47 -4.87 -1.50 15.50
N PHE A 48 -3.99 -2.45 15.81
CA PHE A 48 -2.54 -2.20 15.70
C PHE A 48 -2.08 -2.20 14.26
N GLY A 49 -2.66 -3.07 13.42
CA GLY A 49 -2.45 -3.07 11.98
C GLY A 49 -2.80 -1.71 11.38
N ASP A 50 -4.00 -1.19 11.66
CA ASP A 50 -4.47 0.13 11.20
C ASP A 50 -3.46 1.26 11.52
N ILE A 51 -3.01 1.33 12.77
CA ILE A 51 -2.02 2.34 13.22
C ILE A 51 -0.67 2.16 12.53
N ILE A 52 -0.17 0.92 12.42
CA ILE A 52 1.14 0.63 11.84
C ILE A 52 1.14 0.89 10.34
N THR A 53 0.07 0.53 9.63
CA THR A 53 -0.04 0.75 8.18
C THR A 53 -0.12 2.24 7.84
N ASP A 54 -0.81 3.05 8.64
CA ASP A 54 -0.82 4.51 8.48
C ASP A 54 0.57 5.12 8.73
N LEU A 55 1.30 4.63 9.74
CA LEU A 55 2.68 5.05 9.98
C LEU A 55 3.57 4.71 8.78
N GLY A 56 3.45 3.50 8.23
CA GLY A 56 4.19 3.09 7.03
C GLY A 56 3.85 3.92 5.81
N ALA A 57 2.57 4.21 5.60
CA ALA A 57 2.11 5.08 4.53
C ALA A 57 2.78 6.47 4.61
N MET A 58 2.91 7.02 5.82
CA MET A 58 3.58 8.31 6.01
C MET A 58 5.09 8.27 5.76
N LEU A 59 5.78 7.17 6.09
CA LEU A 59 7.22 7.02 5.84
C LEU A 59 7.54 6.93 4.35
N GLN A 60 6.69 6.28 3.54
CA GLN A 60 6.93 6.15 2.10
C GLN A 60 6.59 7.41 1.28
N GLY A 61 6.03 8.46 1.90
CA GLY A 61 5.69 9.71 1.22
C GLY A 61 4.23 10.15 1.36
N GLY A 62 3.40 9.37 2.07
CA GLY A 62 2.06 9.75 2.48
C GLY A 62 0.95 8.81 2.02
N MET A 63 -0.26 9.08 2.52
CA MET A 63 -1.47 8.30 2.25
C MET A 63 -1.84 8.19 0.76
N GLY A 64 -1.39 9.12 -0.08
CA GLY A 64 -1.62 9.10 -1.54
C GLY A 64 -0.96 7.95 -2.28
N PHE A 65 -0.09 7.19 -1.61
CA PHE A 65 0.67 6.06 -2.17
C PHE A 65 0.30 4.70 -1.56
N ALA A 66 -0.50 4.68 -0.49
CA ALA A 66 -0.81 3.45 0.23
C ALA A 66 -2.05 2.75 -0.35
N ALA A 67 -1.84 1.62 -1.01
CA ALA A 67 -2.88 0.72 -1.48
C ALA A 67 -3.07 -0.48 -0.52
N GLY A 68 -4.29 -1.01 -0.46
CA GLY A 68 -4.64 -2.16 0.37
C GLY A 68 -5.48 -3.19 -0.35
N ALA A 69 -5.49 -4.41 0.20
CA ALA A 69 -6.33 -5.51 -0.23
C ALA A 69 -6.93 -6.23 0.99
N ASN A 70 -8.26 -6.29 1.02
CA ASN A 70 -9.03 -7.10 1.95
C ASN A 70 -9.35 -8.42 1.25
N LEU A 71 -8.51 -9.43 1.47
CA LEU A 71 -8.62 -10.72 0.79
C LEU A 71 -9.61 -11.63 1.51
N ASN A 72 -10.42 -12.36 0.73
CA ASN A 72 -11.09 -13.57 1.21
C ASN A 72 -10.31 -14.80 0.72
N PRO A 73 -9.44 -15.40 1.56
CA PRO A 73 -8.54 -16.48 1.11
C PRO A 73 -9.28 -17.70 0.58
N GLU A 74 -10.46 -18.02 1.12
CA GLU A 74 -11.29 -19.14 0.69
C GLU A 74 -11.97 -18.93 -0.66
N LYS A 75 -11.97 -17.69 -1.18
CA LYS A 75 -12.60 -17.27 -2.45
C LYS A 75 -14.09 -17.59 -2.55
N GLN A 76 -14.77 -17.69 -1.42
CA GLN A 76 -16.23 -17.88 -1.36
C GLN A 76 -16.97 -16.55 -1.56
N PHE A 77 -16.31 -15.45 -1.17
CA PHE A 77 -16.78 -14.08 -1.34
C PHE A 77 -15.73 -13.27 -2.09
N PRO A 78 -16.12 -12.18 -2.78
CA PRO A 78 -15.15 -11.34 -3.47
C PRO A 78 -14.20 -10.66 -2.47
N SER A 79 -12.91 -10.64 -2.83
CA SER A 79 -11.91 -9.77 -2.20
C SER A 79 -12.18 -8.31 -2.59
N MET A 80 -11.77 -7.36 -1.74
CA MET A 80 -11.91 -5.92 -1.98
C MET A 80 -10.54 -5.25 -2.04
N PHE A 81 -10.34 -4.37 -3.02
CA PHE A 81 -9.09 -3.64 -3.22
C PHE A 81 -9.38 -2.15 -3.20
N GLU A 82 -8.73 -1.43 -2.30
CA GLU A 82 -9.02 -0.02 -2.03
C GLU A 82 -7.76 0.73 -1.57
N PRO A 83 -7.67 2.03 -1.79
CA PRO A 83 -6.61 2.83 -1.18
C PRO A 83 -6.83 2.87 0.34
N ILE A 84 -5.74 2.91 1.12
CA ILE A 84 -5.81 3.02 2.58
C ILE A 84 -6.34 4.39 3.01
N HIS A 85 -6.16 5.42 2.19
CA HIS A 85 -6.60 6.76 2.52
C HIS A 85 -8.14 6.88 2.60
N GLY A 86 -8.62 7.68 3.55
CA GLY A 86 -10.04 8.02 3.64
C GLY A 86 -10.53 8.96 2.53
N SER A 87 -11.78 9.40 2.65
CA SER A 87 -12.47 10.25 1.64
C SER A 87 -11.92 11.67 1.46
N ALA A 88 -11.01 12.12 2.34
CA ALA A 88 -10.41 13.45 2.35
C ALA A 88 -11.38 14.60 1.97
N PRO A 89 -12.46 14.86 2.75
CA PRO A 89 -13.54 15.78 2.35
C PRO A 89 -13.08 17.20 1.98
N LYS A 90 -12.00 17.67 2.62
CA LYS A 90 -11.36 18.96 2.34
C LYS A 90 -10.82 19.10 0.90
N TYR A 91 -10.61 17.99 0.18
CA TYR A 91 -10.09 17.93 -1.18
C TYR A 91 -11.13 17.47 -2.21
N ALA A 92 -12.32 17.06 -1.77
CA ALA A 92 -13.41 16.62 -2.65
C ALA A 92 -13.74 17.72 -3.68
N GLY A 93 -13.86 17.32 -4.95
CA GLY A 93 -14.21 18.21 -6.07
C GLY A 93 -13.12 19.20 -6.50
N LYS A 94 -11.91 19.16 -5.90
CA LYS A 94 -10.83 20.11 -6.21
C LYS A 94 -9.83 19.62 -7.26
N GLY A 95 -9.85 18.32 -7.62
CA GLY A 95 -8.94 17.75 -8.60
C GLY A 95 -7.46 17.80 -8.19
N ILE A 96 -7.16 17.77 -6.88
CA ILE A 96 -5.79 17.86 -6.34
C ILE A 96 -5.36 16.62 -5.55
N ALA A 97 -6.21 15.59 -5.50
CA ALA A 97 -5.89 14.34 -4.82
C ALA A 97 -4.87 13.55 -5.66
N ASN A 98 -3.98 12.83 -4.99
CA ASN A 98 -3.07 11.91 -5.65
C ASN A 98 -3.81 10.60 -5.98
N PRO A 99 -3.92 10.21 -7.27
CA PRO A 99 -4.64 8.99 -7.65
C PRO A 99 -3.81 7.71 -7.49
N VAL A 100 -2.51 7.80 -7.17
CA VAL A 100 -1.59 6.65 -7.22
C VAL A 100 -2.05 5.48 -6.36
N ALA A 101 -2.42 5.70 -5.09
CA ALA A 101 -2.93 4.64 -4.22
C ALA A 101 -4.13 3.91 -4.81
N THR A 102 -5.05 4.63 -5.47
CA THR A 102 -6.24 4.01 -6.10
C THR A 102 -5.84 3.15 -7.29
N ILE A 103 -4.89 3.63 -8.10
CA ILE A 103 -4.40 2.88 -9.27
C ILE A 103 -3.61 1.64 -8.81
N GLU A 104 -2.82 1.74 -7.75
CA GLU A 104 -2.13 0.61 -7.13
C GLU A 104 -3.10 -0.44 -6.58
N SER A 105 -4.24 -0.04 -6.00
CA SER A 105 -5.29 -1.00 -5.62
C SER A 105 -5.84 -1.77 -6.83
N VAL A 106 -6.00 -1.11 -7.99
CA VAL A 106 -6.40 -1.79 -9.23
C VAL A 106 -5.30 -2.73 -9.72
N ARG A 107 -4.02 -2.35 -9.59
CA ARG A 107 -2.88 -3.23 -9.88
C ARG A 107 -2.93 -4.51 -9.03
N MET A 108 -3.13 -4.37 -7.72
CA MET A 108 -3.29 -5.51 -6.79
C MET A 108 -4.47 -6.40 -7.18
N MET A 109 -5.60 -5.80 -7.58
CA MET A 109 -6.78 -6.54 -8.03
C MET A 109 -6.48 -7.35 -9.30
N LEU A 110 -5.83 -6.75 -10.30
CA LEU A 110 -5.45 -7.43 -11.54
C LEU A 110 -4.51 -8.60 -11.27
N GLU A 111 -3.52 -8.40 -10.38
CA GLU A 111 -2.64 -9.47 -9.94
C GLU A 111 -3.42 -10.62 -9.29
N HIS A 112 -4.37 -10.31 -8.40
CA HIS A 112 -5.24 -11.32 -7.77
C HIS A 112 -6.10 -12.11 -8.78
N LEU A 113 -6.52 -11.45 -9.88
CA LEU A 113 -7.28 -12.06 -10.96
C LEU A 113 -6.42 -12.87 -11.94
N GLY A 114 -5.08 -12.83 -11.80
CA GLY A 114 -4.14 -13.51 -12.69
C GLY A 114 -3.74 -12.70 -13.93
N GLU A 115 -4.16 -11.43 -14.02
CA GLU A 115 -3.82 -10.50 -15.11
C GLU A 115 -2.43 -9.87 -14.88
N LEU A 116 -1.41 -10.73 -14.75
CA LEU A 116 -0.06 -10.35 -14.31
C LEU A 116 0.62 -9.36 -15.27
N HIS A 117 0.40 -9.49 -16.58
CA HIS A 117 0.98 -8.57 -17.55
C HIS A 117 0.44 -7.15 -17.38
N ALA A 118 -0.88 -7.02 -17.19
CA ALA A 118 -1.53 -5.73 -16.96
C ALA A 118 -1.10 -5.12 -15.61
N ALA A 119 -1.04 -5.93 -14.55
CA ALA A 119 -0.56 -5.49 -13.25
C ALA A 119 0.89 -4.96 -13.32
N GLN A 120 1.81 -5.72 -13.94
CA GLN A 120 3.20 -5.30 -14.08
C GLN A 120 3.35 -4.05 -14.97
N ALA A 121 2.52 -3.89 -16.00
CA ALA A 121 2.55 -2.71 -16.85
C ALA A 121 2.14 -1.44 -16.07
N ILE A 122 1.11 -1.55 -15.21
CA ILE A 122 0.68 -0.45 -14.34
C ILE A 122 1.77 -0.09 -13.33
N GLU A 123 2.35 -1.09 -12.65
CA GLU A 123 3.42 -0.89 -11.66
C GLU A 123 4.60 -0.13 -12.27
N LYS A 124 5.06 -0.57 -13.45
CA LYS A 124 6.16 0.06 -14.17
C LYS A 124 5.82 1.49 -14.58
N ALA A 125 4.61 1.74 -15.06
CA ALA A 125 4.18 3.08 -15.47
C ALA A 125 4.16 4.04 -14.27
N ILE A 126 3.64 3.61 -13.12
CA ILE A 126 3.66 4.38 -11.88
C ILE A 126 5.10 4.67 -11.45
N ALA A 127 5.94 3.63 -11.38
CA ALA A 127 7.33 3.77 -10.98
C ALA A 127 8.11 4.73 -11.89
N GLN A 128 7.89 4.66 -13.20
CA GLN A 128 8.54 5.53 -14.17
C GLN A 128 8.09 7.00 -14.04
N VAL A 129 6.80 7.27 -13.89
CA VAL A 129 6.29 8.64 -13.68
C VAL A 129 6.83 9.24 -12.38
N LEU A 130 6.79 8.47 -11.29
CA LEU A 130 7.24 8.94 -9.98
C LEU A 130 8.76 9.15 -9.93
N SER A 131 9.54 8.25 -10.53
CA SER A 131 11.01 8.38 -10.59
C SER A 131 11.48 9.51 -11.51
N GLY A 132 10.74 9.81 -12.58
CA GLY A 132 10.98 10.99 -13.42
C GLY A 132 10.77 12.31 -12.68
N GLY A 133 9.81 12.35 -11.75
CA GLY A 133 9.62 13.47 -10.83
C GLY A 133 9.12 14.78 -11.46
N GLU A 134 8.75 14.76 -12.75
CA GLU A 134 8.20 15.91 -13.48
C GLU A 134 6.77 16.23 -13.03
N ILE A 135 5.96 15.18 -12.83
CA ILE A 135 4.57 15.30 -12.39
C ILE A 135 4.48 15.04 -10.90
N LYS A 136 3.97 16.03 -10.18
CA LYS A 136 3.85 16.03 -8.71
C LYS A 136 2.52 16.64 -8.29
N THR A 137 1.70 15.86 -7.61
CA THR A 137 0.47 16.31 -6.97
C THR A 137 0.77 17.09 -5.69
N LYS A 138 -0.27 17.68 -5.09
CA LYS A 138 -0.14 18.59 -3.96
C LYS A 138 0.49 17.96 -2.71
N ASP A 139 0.18 16.71 -2.43
CA ASP A 139 0.76 15.91 -1.34
C ASP A 139 2.27 15.68 -1.51
N MET A 140 2.75 15.64 -2.75
CA MET A 140 4.18 15.60 -3.11
C MET A 140 4.86 16.98 -3.11
N GLY A 141 4.14 18.03 -2.70
CA GLY A 141 4.62 19.42 -2.75
C GLY A 141 4.55 20.07 -4.14
N GLY A 142 3.87 19.44 -5.11
CA GLY A 142 3.70 19.96 -6.46
C GLY A 142 2.39 20.71 -6.69
N THR A 143 2.14 21.05 -7.95
CA THR A 143 0.96 21.82 -8.39
C THR A 143 0.09 21.07 -9.39
N HIS A 144 0.45 19.84 -9.75
CA HIS A 144 -0.28 19.07 -10.76
C HIS A 144 -1.59 18.52 -10.20
N SER A 145 -2.59 18.42 -11.07
CA SER A 145 -3.91 17.90 -10.75
C SER A 145 -3.93 16.36 -10.69
N THR A 146 -5.02 15.82 -10.13
CA THR A 146 -5.34 14.38 -10.18
C THR A 146 -5.34 13.87 -11.61
N GLU A 147 -5.93 14.64 -12.53
CA GLU A 147 -6.04 14.30 -13.95
C GLU A 147 -4.67 14.26 -14.63
N GLN A 148 -3.83 15.28 -14.40
CA GLN A 148 -2.48 15.32 -14.98
C GLN A 148 -1.60 14.14 -14.52
N MET A 149 -1.72 13.73 -13.25
CA MET A 149 -1.05 12.52 -12.76
C MET A 149 -1.58 11.26 -13.45
N GLY A 150 -2.90 11.13 -13.58
CA GLY A 150 -3.52 10.00 -14.28
C GLY A 150 -3.13 9.93 -15.76
N GLU A 151 -3.12 11.06 -16.46
CA GLU A 151 -2.69 11.18 -17.86
C GLU A 151 -1.23 10.80 -18.06
N ALA A 152 -0.34 11.21 -17.13
CA ALA A 152 1.07 10.85 -17.19
C ALA A 152 1.28 9.34 -17.04
N ILE A 153 0.58 8.71 -16.11
CA ILE A 153 0.61 7.26 -15.90
C ILE A 153 0.06 6.54 -17.14
N LEU A 154 -1.10 6.98 -17.66
CA LEU A 154 -1.70 6.40 -18.86
C LEU A 154 -0.78 6.53 -20.08
N GLY A 155 -0.19 7.72 -20.30
CA GLY A 155 0.73 7.96 -21.40
C GLY A 155 1.95 7.03 -21.35
N THR A 156 2.52 6.85 -20.15
CA THR A 156 3.63 5.92 -19.93
C THR A 156 3.22 4.46 -20.17
N LEU A 157 2.03 4.07 -19.69
CA LEU A 157 1.47 2.73 -19.88
C LEU A 157 1.26 2.41 -21.37
N MET A 158 0.79 3.38 -22.16
CA MET A 158 0.57 3.21 -23.60
C MET A 158 1.85 3.20 -24.43
N ALA A 159 2.92 3.87 -23.96
CA ALA A 159 4.22 3.89 -24.65
C ALA A 159 5.04 2.60 -24.44
N GLY A 160 4.70 1.80 -23.42
CA GLY A 160 5.38 0.54 -23.09
C GLY A 160 4.74 -0.74 -23.67
N ASN A 161 3.61 -0.61 -24.38
CA ASN A 161 2.95 -1.68 -25.14
C ASN A 161 3.35 -1.62 -26.62
#